data_AF-A0A2N0B2H8-F1
#
_entry.id   AF-A0A2N0B2H8-F1
#
_cell.length_a   1.000
_cell.length_b   1.000
_cell.length_c   1.000
_cell.angle_alpha   90.00
_cell.angle_beta   90.00
_cell.angle_gamma   90.00
#
_symmetry.space_group_name_H-M   'P 1'
#
loop_
_entity.id
_entity.type
_entity.pdbx_description
1 polymer ?
#
loop_
_entity_poly.entity_id
_entity_poly.type
_entity_poly.pdbx_seq_one_letter_code
_entity_poly.pdbx_strand_id
1 'polypeptide(L)'
;MRPRLLTSKFWQITLLPNLKLFESGLDPFTFLKYLSGSGKIRHLYVYPESIPDWKEMNPEHSYLGFEVSYESESDGTEIESTLEFLKEGSYLEILPPGCAFGRFFENADRFPLGRDAYLNALEIQNVLSKEQFALLREGKADVSSPENDFSAGSAGSSKESETLKL
;
A
#
# COMPACT_ATOMS: atom_id res chain seq x y z
N MET A 1 -15.72 21.67 -13.89
CA MET A 1 -15.31 20.37 -13.31
C MET A 1 -13.98 19.99 -13.91
N ARG A 2 -12.89 19.96 -13.13
CA ARG A 2 -11.63 19.38 -13.59
C ARG A 2 -11.75 17.85 -13.51
N PRO A 3 -11.27 17.09 -14.51
CA PRO A 3 -11.37 15.63 -14.49
C PRO A 3 -10.52 15.05 -13.35
N ARG A 4 -11.05 14.01 -12.70
CA ARG A 4 -10.34 13.20 -11.70
C ARG A 4 -9.15 12.54 -12.40
N LEU A 5 -7.93 12.79 -11.95
CA LEU A 5 -6.74 12.12 -12.49
C LEU A 5 -6.75 10.67 -12.01
N LEU A 6 -7.17 9.75 -12.89
CA LEU A 6 -7.00 8.31 -12.66
C LEU A 6 -5.49 8.00 -12.61
N THR A 7 -5.11 7.12 -11.68
CA THR A 7 -3.71 6.81 -11.37
C THR A 7 -3.32 5.41 -11.90
N SER A 8 -2.66 4.59 -11.09
CA SER A 8 -2.12 3.30 -11.49
C SER A 8 -3.21 2.34 -11.96
N LYS A 9 -2.89 1.49 -12.93
CA LYS A 9 -3.74 0.37 -13.36
C LYS A 9 -3.62 -0.85 -12.45
N PHE A 10 -2.64 -0.84 -11.54
CA PHE A 10 -2.29 -1.96 -10.67
C PHE A 10 -2.36 -1.52 -9.21
N TRP A 11 -2.52 -2.48 -8.31
CA TRP A 11 -2.35 -2.24 -6.88
C TRP A 11 -0.93 -1.74 -6.63
N GLN A 12 -0.78 -0.72 -5.80
CA GLN A 12 0.52 -0.27 -5.31
C GLN A 12 0.61 -0.60 -3.84
N ILE A 13 1.61 -1.39 -3.47
CA ILE A 13 1.83 -1.84 -2.09
C ILE A 13 3.19 -1.29 -1.66
N THR A 14 3.15 -0.35 -0.73
CA THR A 14 4.34 0.20 -0.07
C THR A 14 4.50 -0.51 1.27
N LEU A 15 5.61 -1.21 1.46
CA LEU A 15 5.86 -1.98 2.67
C LEU A 15 7.28 -1.75 3.20
N LEU A 16 7.38 -1.27 4.44
CA LEU A 16 8.59 -1.38 5.26
C LEU A 16 8.29 -2.35 6.40
N PRO A 17 8.80 -3.58 6.36
CA PRO A 17 8.55 -4.55 7.41
C PRO A 17 9.05 -4.07 8.78
N ASN A 18 8.46 -4.61 9.84
CA ASN A 18 8.99 -4.50 11.18
C ASN A 18 10.45 -4.97 11.19
N LEU A 19 11.32 -4.17 11.78
CA LEU A 19 12.75 -4.45 11.86
C LEU A 19 13.05 -5.81 12.50
N LYS A 20 12.20 -6.28 13.42
CA LYS A 20 12.32 -7.55 14.15
C LYS A 20 11.58 -8.71 13.48
N LEU A 21 11.17 -8.59 12.21
CA LEU A 21 10.35 -9.59 11.54
C LEU A 21 10.99 -11.00 11.55
N PHE A 22 12.31 -11.11 11.44
CA PHE A 22 12.99 -12.40 11.50
C PHE A 22 12.89 -13.06 12.89
N GLU A 23 12.79 -12.28 13.97
CA GLU A 23 12.64 -12.79 15.34
C GLU A 23 11.30 -13.52 15.54
N SER A 24 10.26 -13.14 14.78
CA SER A 24 8.97 -13.84 14.78
C SER A 24 8.94 -15.05 13.83
N GLY A 25 10.07 -15.39 13.20
CA GLY A 25 10.19 -16.49 12.25
C GLY A 25 9.58 -16.21 10.87
N LEU A 26 9.25 -14.94 10.59
CA LEU A 26 8.71 -14.49 9.32
C LEU A 26 9.80 -13.91 8.42
N ASP A 27 9.61 -14.03 7.10
CA ASP A 27 10.52 -13.49 6.09
C ASP A 27 9.72 -12.66 5.08
N PRO A 28 10.13 -11.41 4.77
CA PRO A 28 9.51 -10.61 3.71
C PRO A 28 9.36 -11.33 2.37
N PHE A 29 10.31 -12.19 1.99
CA PHE A 29 10.21 -12.93 0.75
C PHE A 29 8.96 -13.84 0.69
N THR A 30 8.50 -14.33 1.84
CA THR A 30 7.36 -15.24 1.91
C THR A 30 6.06 -14.58 1.44
N PHE A 31 5.83 -13.29 1.77
CA PHE A 31 4.63 -12.60 1.29
C PHE A 31 4.69 -12.33 -0.22
N LEU A 32 5.87 -12.00 -0.77
CA LEU A 32 6.05 -11.83 -2.23
C LEU A 32 5.72 -13.13 -2.97
N LYS A 33 6.11 -14.26 -2.38
CA LYS A 33 5.78 -15.60 -2.89
C LYS A 33 4.28 -15.86 -2.84
N TYR A 34 3.59 -15.50 -1.75
CA TYR A 34 2.13 -15.70 -1.65
C TYR A 34 1.36 -14.80 -2.63
N LEU A 35 1.71 -13.52 -2.74
CA LEU A 35 1.13 -12.62 -3.75
C LEU A 35 1.33 -13.17 -5.16
N SER A 36 2.53 -13.68 -5.48
CA SER A 36 2.81 -14.30 -6.78
C SER A 36 2.03 -15.60 -7.04
N GLY A 37 1.47 -16.22 -6.01
CA GLY A 37 0.60 -17.40 -6.15
C GLY A 37 -0.86 -17.03 -6.47
N SER A 38 -1.31 -15.85 -6.05
CA SER A 38 -2.69 -15.39 -6.22
C SER A 38 -2.86 -14.36 -7.34
N GLY A 39 -1.77 -13.73 -7.81
CA GLY A 39 -1.78 -12.75 -8.88
C GLY A 39 -0.39 -12.57 -9.49
N LYS A 40 -0.11 -11.39 -10.04
CA LYS A 40 1.15 -11.11 -10.76
C LYS A 40 1.85 -9.86 -10.23
N ILE A 41 3.07 -10.04 -9.73
CA ILE A 41 3.97 -8.91 -9.47
C ILE A 41 4.47 -8.37 -10.82
N ARG A 42 4.03 -7.17 -11.20
CA ARG A 42 4.45 -6.49 -12.44
C ARG A 42 5.80 -5.84 -12.28
N HIS A 43 5.98 -5.16 -11.16
CA HIS A 43 7.22 -4.51 -10.78
C HIS A 43 7.44 -4.68 -9.29
N LEU A 44 8.70 -4.87 -8.93
CA LEU A 44 9.18 -4.92 -7.56
C LEU A 44 10.37 -3.98 -7.47
N TYR A 45 10.28 -3.00 -6.59
CA TYR A 45 11.38 -2.13 -6.23
C TYR A 45 11.74 -2.39 -4.77
N VAL A 46 13.03 -2.42 -4.48
CA VAL A 46 13.56 -2.56 -3.13
C VAL A 46 14.15 -1.23 -2.74
N TYR A 47 13.75 -0.67 -1.61
CA TYR A 47 14.25 0.61 -1.13
C TYR A 47 15.68 0.47 -0.62
N PRO A 48 16.70 1.04 -1.31
CA PRO A 48 18.06 1.02 -0.78
C PRO A 48 18.18 1.86 0.51
N GLU A 49 17.34 2.88 0.67
CA GLU A 49 17.36 3.78 1.83
C GLU A 49 16.99 3.08 3.15
N SER A 50 16.38 1.90 3.11
CA SER A 50 16.08 1.11 4.32
C SER A 50 17.26 0.28 4.82
N ILE A 51 18.34 0.16 4.03
CA ILE A 51 19.53 -0.61 4.38
C ILE A 51 20.49 0.31 5.16
N PRO A 52 20.86 -0.02 6.41
CA PRO A 52 21.76 0.80 7.21
C PRO A 52 23.20 0.66 6.73
N ASP A 53 24.08 1.51 7.25
CA ASP A 53 25.51 1.35 7.08
C ASP A 53 25.99 -0.01 7.62
N TRP A 54 27.02 -0.57 6.98
CA TRP A 54 27.56 -1.90 7.33
C TRP A 54 27.90 -2.07 8.82
N LYS A 55 28.35 -1.01 9.48
CA LYS A 55 28.73 -1.04 10.90
C LYS A 55 27.52 -1.11 11.85
N GLU A 56 26.35 -0.69 11.40
CA GLU A 56 25.11 -0.63 12.17
C GLU A 56 24.19 -1.81 11.83
N MET A 57 24.50 -2.56 10.77
CA MET A 57 23.72 -3.69 10.31
C MET A 57 23.76 -4.86 11.32
N ASN A 58 22.60 -5.15 11.92
CA ASN A 58 22.35 -6.38 12.68
C ASN A 58 21.75 -7.46 11.76
N PRO A 59 22.39 -8.64 11.57
CA PRO A 59 21.88 -9.70 10.70
C PRO A 59 20.56 -10.34 11.16
N GLU A 60 20.13 -10.13 12.41
CA GLU A 60 18.84 -10.62 12.91
C GLU A 60 17.66 -9.69 12.56
N HIS A 61 17.93 -8.54 11.94
CA HIS A 61 16.92 -7.57 11.56
C HIS A 61 16.56 -7.62 10.07
N SER A 62 15.30 -7.32 9.77
CA SER A 62 14.78 -7.21 8.40
C SER A 62 14.84 -5.77 7.91
N TYR A 63 15.74 -5.49 6.96
CA TYR A 63 15.96 -4.15 6.42
C TYR A 63 15.34 -3.93 5.04
N LEU A 64 14.80 -4.95 4.37
CA LEU A 64 14.31 -4.79 3.00
C LEU A 64 12.92 -4.14 3.01
N GLY A 65 12.84 -2.92 2.49
CA GLY A 65 11.58 -2.27 2.13
C GLY A 65 11.21 -2.54 0.68
N PHE A 66 9.92 -2.55 0.35
CA PHE A 66 9.40 -2.88 -0.98
C PHE A 66 8.36 -1.87 -1.47
N GLU A 67 8.42 -1.55 -2.75
CA GLU A 67 7.30 -0.98 -3.52
C GLU A 67 6.89 -1.98 -4.60
N VAL A 68 5.63 -2.40 -4.58
CA VAL A 68 5.13 -3.47 -5.44
C VAL A 68 3.99 -2.95 -6.30
N SER A 69 4.16 -3.02 -7.62
CA SER A 69 3.05 -2.94 -8.57
C SER A 69 2.49 -4.34 -8.79
N TYR A 70 1.27 -4.57 -8.34
CA TYR A 70 0.63 -5.89 -8.31
C TYR A 70 -0.66 -5.92 -9.15
N GLU A 71 -0.71 -6.86 -10.09
CA GLU A 71 -1.86 -7.14 -10.95
C GLU A 71 -2.68 -8.28 -10.33
N SER A 72 -3.95 -8.00 -10.06
CA SER A 72 -4.91 -8.97 -9.54
C SER A 72 -6.27 -8.75 -10.17
N GLU A 73 -7.02 -9.85 -10.32
CA GLU A 73 -8.39 -9.85 -10.83
C GLU A 73 -9.44 -9.80 -9.69
N SER A 74 -9.01 -9.91 -8.43
CA SER A 74 -9.86 -9.81 -7.25
C SER A 74 -9.90 -8.39 -6.68
N ASP A 75 -10.73 -8.21 -5.65
CA ASP A 75 -11.00 -6.95 -4.96
C ASP A 75 -9.93 -6.55 -3.92
N GLY A 76 -8.79 -7.26 -3.89
CA GLY A 76 -7.69 -7.01 -2.96
C GLY A 76 -7.80 -7.78 -1.64
N THR A 77 -8.85 -8.59 -1.44
CA THR A 77 -8.99 -9.45 -0.26
C THR A 77 -7.77 -10.34 -0.03
N GLU A 78 -7.16 -10.84 -1.11
CA GLU A 78 -5.94 -11.66 -1.05
C GLU A 78 -4.71 -10.86 -0.61
N ILE A 79 -4.63 -9.58 -0.96
CA ILE A 79 -3.53 -8.70 -0.56
C ILE A 79 -3.64 -8.45 0.95
N GLU A 80 -4.82 -8.04 1.41
CA GLU A 80 -5.10 -7.79 2.83
C GLU A 80 -4.84 -9.04 3.68
N SER A 81 -5.34 -10.20 3.25
CA SER A 81 -5.14 -11.47 3.95
C SER A 81 -3.68 -11.89 4.00
N THR A 82 -2.92 -11.67 2.92
CA THR A 82 -1.50 -12.02 2.86
C THR A 82 -0.65 -11.12 3.78
N LEU A 83 -1.04 -9.84 3.90
CA LEU A 83 -0.26 -8.82 4.61
C LEU A 83 -0.75 -8.55 6.04
N GLU A 84 -1.85 -9.15 6.47
CA GLU A 84 -2.43 -8.99 7.82
C GLU A 84 -1.39 -9.19 8.93
N PHE A 85 -0.61 -10.25 8.83
CA PHE A 85 0.42 -10.61 9.82
C PHE A 85 1.63 -9.67 9.83
N LEU A 86 1.78 -8.83 8.80
CA LEU A 86 2.88 -7.87 8.71
C LEU A 86 2.49 -6.50 9.29
N LYS A 87 1.22 -6.24 9.57
CA LYS A 87 0.76 -4.89 9.97
C LYS A 87 1.42 -4.38 11.25
N GLU A 88 1.72 -5.25 12.21
CA GLU A 88 2.25 -4.84 13.50
C GLU A 88 3.72 -4.36 13.42
N GLY A 89 3.91 -3.05 13.63
CA GLY A 89 5.23 -2.41 13.64
C GLY A 89 5.85 -2.21 12.25
N SER A 90 5.13 -2.53 11.19
CA SER A 90 5.52 -2.22 9.80
C SER A 90 4.87 -0.91 9.33
N TYR A 91 5.48 -0.29 8.33
CA TYR A 91 4.77 0.64 7.46
C TYR A 91 4.11 -0.16 6.34
N LEU A 92 2.79 -0.06 6.18
CA LEU A 92 2.06 -0.70 5.10
C LEU A 92 1.01 0.27 4.54
N GLU A 93 1.12 0.60 3.26
CA GLU A 93 0.08 1.32 2.50
C GLU A 93 -0.30 0.49 1.28
N ILE A 94 -1.60 0.30 1.08
CA ILE A 94 -2.17 -0.44 -0.06
C ILE A 94 -3.08 0.51 -0.84
N LEU A 95 -2.68 0.86 -2.05
CA LEU A 95 -3.42 1.73 -2.95
C LEU A 95 -4.08 0.90 -4.06
N PRO A 96 -5.42 0.90 -4.17
CA PRO A 96 -6.11 0.16 -5.22
C PRO A 96 -5.88 0.77 -6.61
N PRO A 97 -6.06 -0.03 -7.68
CA PRO A 97 -6.06 0.48 -9.05
C PRO A 97 -7.02 1.66 -9.21
N GLY A 98 -6.56 2.72 -9.88
CA GLY A 98 -7.36 3.90 -10.19
C GLY A 98 -7.75 4.74 -8.98
N CYS A 99 -7.12 4.55 -7.82
CA CYS A 99 -7.41 5.34 -6.63
C CYS A 99 -7.12 6.84 -6.87
N ALA A 100 -7.67 7.68 -6.00
CA ALA A 100 -7.49 9.12 -6.11
C ALA A 100 -6.02 9.50 -5.99
N PHE A 101 -5.56 10.38 -6.88
CA PHE A 101 -4.19 10.89 -6.90
C PHE A 101 -3.73 11.51 -5.56
N GLY A 102 -4.65 12.07 -4.77
CA GLY A 102 -4.35 12.57 -3.41
C GLY A 102 -3.77 11.52 -2.48
N ARG A 103 -4.14 10.23 -2.62
CA ARG A 103 -3.60 9.16 -1.78
C ARG A 103 -2.10 8.94 -2.01
N PHE A 104 -1.61 9.17 -3.23
CA PHE A 104 -0.18 9.13 -3.50
C PHE A 104 0.56 10.30 -2.83
N PHE A 105 -0.06 11.49 -2.73
CA PHE A 105 0.51 12.59 -1.95
C PHE A 105 0.59 12.25 -0.46
N GLU A 106 -0.51 11.75 0.10
CA GLU A 106 -0.60 11.38 1.51
C GLU A 106 0.43 10.31 1.88
N ASN A 107 0.58 9.27 1.03
CA ASN A 107 1.61 8.26 1.21
C ASN A 107 3.02 8.85 1.10
N ALA A 108 3.26 9.72 0.11
CA ALA A 108 4.56 10.37 -0.09
C ALA A 108 4.98 11.25 1.11
N ASP A 109 4.02 11.92 1.77
CA ASP A 109 4.30 12.75 2.95
C ASP A 109 4.51 11.93 4.24
N ARG A 110 3.91 10.74 4.32
CA ARG A 110 3.99 9.86 5.49
C ARG A 110 5.09 8.80 5.38
N PHE A 111 5.66 8.60 4.19
CA PHE A 111 6.61 7.51 3.95
C PHE A 111 7.89 7.66 4.80
N PRO A 112 8.27 6.66 5.62
CA PRO A 112 9.34 6.82 6.61
C PRO A 112 10.74 7.05 6.03
N LEU A 113 11.01 6.60 4.80
CA LEU A 113 12.30 6.83 4.14
C LEU A 113 12.36 8.18 3.39
N GLY A 114 11.29 8.98 3.51
CA GLY A 114 11.18 10.30 2.91
C GLY A 114 10.55 10.29 1.52
N ARG A 115 9.99 11.45 1.15
CA ARG A 115 9.24 11.65 -0.09
C ARG A 115 10.02 11.21 -1.34
N ASP A 116 11.29 11.58 -1.45
CA ASP A 116 12.09 11.33 -2.64
C ASP A 116 12.31 9.83 -2.90
N ALA A 117 12.49 9.03 -1.84
CA ALA A 117 12.62 7.57 -1.96
C ALA A 117 11.36 6.96 -2.58
N TYR A 118 10.18 7.34 -2.06
CA TYR A 118 8.89 6.89 -2.60
C TYR A 118 8.70 7.31 -4.06
N LEU A 119 8.95 8.58 -4.39
CA LEU A 119 8.79 9.07 -5.76
C LEU A 119 9.74 8.40 -6.75
N ASN A 120 10.97 8.09 -6.34
CA ASN A 120 11.94 7.35 -7.15
C ASN A 120 11.43 5.94 -7.50
N ALA A 121 10.88 5.22 -6.51
CA ALA A 121 10.30 3.90 -6.73
C ALA A 121 9.16 3.94 -7.75
N LEU A 122 8.22 4.88 -7.57
CA LEU A 122 7.10 5.06 -8.51
C LEU A 122 7.58 5.43 -9.92
N GLU A 123 8.60 6.29 -10.03
CA GLU A 123 9.13 6.77 -11.32
C GLU A 123 9.78 5.63 -12.10
N ILE A 124 10.63 4.83 -11.44
CA ILE A 124 11.26 3.64 -12.03
C ILE A 124 10.22 2.64 -12.52
N GLN A 125 9.14 2.46 -11.76
CA GLN A 125 8.05 1.54 -12.07
C GLN A 125 7.03 2.09 -13.07
N ASN A 126 7.16 3.36 -13.50
CA ASN A 126 6.22 4.05 -14.39
C ASN A 126 4.76 3.99 -13.90
N VAL A 127 4.56 4.16 -12.59
CA VAL A 127 3.23 4.05 -11.96
C VAL A 127 2.31 5.21 -12.35
N LEU A 128 2.89 6.39 -12.53
CA LEU A 128 2.19 7.65 -12.78
C LEU A 128 2.68 8.32 -14.08
N SER A 129 1.87 9.23 -14.64
CA SER A 129 2.27 10.03 -15.79
C SER A 129 3.33 11.08 -15.40
N LYS A 130 4.04 11.62 -16.39
CA LYS A 130 5.04 12.68 -16.17
C LYS A 130 4.43 13.92 -15.51
N GLU A 131 3.20 14.28 -15.89
CA GLU A 131 2.48 15.41 -15.32
C GLU A 131 2.14 15.16 -13.84
N GLN A 132 1.72 13.94 -13.50
CA GLN A 132 1.46 13.54 -12.12
C GLN A 132 2.74 13.56 -11.27
N PHE A 133 3.86 13.07 -11.79
CA PHE A 133 5.15 13.18 -11.08
C PHE A 133 5.57 14.62 -10.83
N ALA A 134 5.40 15.51 -11.81
CA ALA A 134 5.72 16.92 -11.63
C ALA A 134 4.90 17.54 -10.49
N LEU A 135 3.59 17.24 -10.44
CA LEU A 135 2.72 17.71 -9.35
C LEU A 135 3.16 17.18 -7.99
N LEU A 136 3.50 15.89 -7.89
CA LEU A 136 4.02 15.28 -6.66
C LEU A 136 5.33 15.95 -6.23
N ARG A 137 6.27 16.21 -7.14
CA ARG A 137 7.54 16.86 -6.79
C ARG A 137 7.34 18.31 -6.33
N GLU A 138 6.37 19.02 -6.89
CA GLU A 138 6.05 20.40 -6.49
C GLU A 138 5.27 20.51 -5.17
N GLY A 139 4.82 19.40 -4.57
CA GLY A 139 4.05 19.40 -3.33
C GLY A 139 2.63 19.99 -3.47
N LYS A 140 2.13 20.17 -4.70
CA LYS A 140 0.81 20.73 -4.96
C LYS A 140 -0.22 19.61 -5.06
N ALA A 141 -0.71 19.14 -3.91
CA ALA A 141 -1.92 18.33 -3.89
C ALA A 141 -3.10 19.22 -4.33
N ASP A 142 -3.75 18.92 -5.46
CA ASP A 142 -5.04 19.54 -5.80
C ASP A 142 -6.09 18.89 -4.89
N VAL A 143 -6.14 19.34 -3.62
CA VAL A 143 -7.09 18.89 -2.59
C VAL A 143 -8.44 19.55 -2.87
N SER A 144 -9.13 19.09 -3.91
CA SER A 144 -10.52 19.45 -4.14
C SER A 144 -11.38 18.24 -4.50
N SER A 145 -11.94 17.61 -3.45
CA SER A 145 -13.34 17.12 -3.34
C SER A 145 -13.46 15.72 -2.70
N PRO A 146 -14.60 15.45 -2.03
CA PRO A 146 -14.67 14.74 -0.76
C PRO A 146 -14.75 13.21 -0.89
N GLU A 147 -14.44 12.57 0.23
CA GLU A 147 -14.57 11.14 0.52
C GLU A 147 -15.90 10.58 0.01
N ASN A 148 -15.81 9.46 -0.69
CA ASN A 148 -16.85 8.44 -0.68
C ASN A 148 -16.10 7.11 -0.59
N ASP A 149 -15.87 6.71 0.66
CA ASP A 149 -15.47 5.36 0.98
C ASP A 149 -16.49 4.38 0.41
N PHE A 150 -15.96 3.31 -0.17
CA PHE A 150 -16.70 2.10 -0.42
C PHE A 150 -17.28 1.62 0.92
N SER A 151 -18.57 1.89 1.17
CA SER A 151 -19.30 1.24 2.25
C SER A 151 -19.47 -0.23 1.87
N ALA A 152 -18.62 -1.09 2.44
CA ALA A 152 -18.93 -2.51 2.55
C ALA A 152 -20.27 -2.64 3.30
N GLY A 153 -21.27 -3.20 2.64
CA GLY A 153 -22.62 -3.32 3.17
C GLY A 153 -22.65 -4.18 4.43
N SER A 154 -22.93 -3.56 5.58
CA SER A 154 -23.44 -4.29 6.73
C SER A 154 -24.94 -4.52 6.52
N ALA A 155 -25.31 -5.75 6.16
CA ALA A 155 -26.67 -6.23 6.24
C ALA A 155 -27.12 -6.29 7.71
N GLY A 156 -27.72 -5.20 8.20
CA GLY A 156 -28.48 -5.18 9.44
C GLY A 156 -29.97 -5.27 9.14
N SER A 157 -30.53 -6.48 9.19
CA SER A 157 -31.99 -6.66 9.23
C SER A 157 -32.43 -6.86 10.69
N SER A 158 -32.72 -5.75 11.37
CA SER A 158 -33.53 -5.76 12.59
C SER A 158 -34.98 -6.10 12.23
N LYS A 159 -35.52 -7.17 12.83
CA LYS A 159 -36.96 -7.31 13.07
C LYS A 159 -37.19 -7.48 14.58
N GLU A 160 -37.48 -6.37 15.24
CA GLU A 160 -38.48 -6.33 16.34
C GLU A 160 -39.87 -6.56 15.70
N SER A 161 -40.93 -7.03 16.33
CA SER A 161 -41.30 -7.49 17.66
C SER A 161 -42.68 -8.13 17.44
N GLU A 162 -43.06 -9.19 18.16
CA GLU A 162 -44.47 -9.32 18.55
C GLU A 162 -44.65 -10.26 19.75
N THR A 163 -45.07 -9.62 20.83
CA THR A 163 -45.71 -10.16 22.03
C THR A 163 -46.72 -11.26 21.77
N LEU A 164 -46.68 -12.33 22.57
CA LEU A 164 -47.90 -13.03 22.97
C LEU A 164 -47.79 -13.55 24.41
N LYS A 165 -48.70 -13.01 25.22
CA LYS A 165 -49.12 -13.53 26.53
C LYS A 165 -49.67 -14.94 26.35
N LEU A 166 -49.25 -15.86 27.24
CA LEU A 166 -50.10 -16.67 28.13
C LEU A 166 -49.20 -17.47 29.08
#